data_AF-A0AAV0RT65-F1
#
_entry.id   AF-A0AAV0RT65-F1
#
_cell.length_a   1.000
_cell.length_b   1.000
_cell.length_c   1.000
_cell.angle_alpha   90.00
_cell.angle_beta   90.00
_cell.angle_gamma   90.00
#
_symmetry.space_group_name_H-M   'P 1'
#
loop_
_entity.id
_entity.type
_entity.pdbx_description
1 polymer ?
#
loop_
_entity_poly.entity_id
_entity_poly.type
_entity_poly.pdbx_seq_one_letter_code
_entity_poly.pdbx_strand_id
1 'polypeptide(L)'
;MVIKQLALQGSSFRGHDESDDSLNPGNVLAWIGFAAKLNDQINSVVLRNAPGNAKYTSPSIQKEILGITTNRVRCKIREEIGDSCFSILVDEAGMEQMSIILRYVSSSGIVTERFFALKSVADTSAETLKQAICDVLSRYDLQIEKLRGQGYDGASNMSGQFNGVKALFLRDCPYAYFVHCFAHRLQLALITSAKVCDPI
;
A
#
# COMPACT_ATOMS: atom_id res chain seq x y z
N MET A 1 6.55 16.92 -11.34
CA MET A 1 6.07 16.04 -12.44
C MET A 1 6.79 14.69 -12.44
N VAL A 2 8.13 14.67 -12.39
CA VAL A 2 8.96 13.43 -12.42
C VAL A 2 8.60 12.41 -11.34
N ILE A 3 8.59 12.80 -10.05
CA ILE A 3 8.29 11.87 -8.95
C ILE A 3 6.91 11.22 -9.09
N LYS A 4 5.89 12.02 -9.44
CA LYS A 4 4.54 11.51 -9.70
C LYS A 4 4.55 10.49 -10.83
N GLN A 5 5.27 10.76 -11.93
CA GLN A 5 5.34 9.83 -13.06
C GLN A 5 6.03 8.52 -12.68
N LEU A 6 7.18 8.60 -11.99
CA LEU A 6 7.90 7.40 -11.52
C LEU A 6 7.04 6.58 -10.56
N ALA A 7 6.31 7.23 -9.65
CA ALA A 7 5.37 6.57 -8.74
C ALA A 7 4.25 5.84 -9.51
N LEU A 8 3.65 6.48 -10.52
CA LEU A 8 2.62 5.88 -11.36
C LEU A 8 3.12 4.65 -12.13
N GLN A 9 4.39 4.64 -12.50
CA GLN A 9 5.03 3.54 -13.23
C GLN A 9 5.66 2.48 -12.32
N GLY A 10 5.58 2.63 -10.99
CA GLY A 10 6.25 1.73 -10.05
C GLY A 10 7.78 1.70 -10.21
N SER A 11 8.38 2.75 -10.78
CA SER A 11 9.82 2.81 -11.04
C SER A 11 10.60 3.25 -9.81
N SER A 12 11.84 2.79 -9.66
CA SER A 12 12.74 3.28 -8.61
C SER A 12 13.02 4.77 -8.79
N PHE A 13 13.26 5.49 -7.68
CA PHE A 13 13.48 6.95 -7.76
C PHE A 13 14.96 7.28 -7.78
N ARG A 14 15.73 6.57 -6.93
CA ARG A 14 17.14 6.86 -6.65
C ARG A 14 18.09 5.92 -7.38
N GLY A 15 19.30 6.44 -7.62
CA GLY A 15 20.43 5.67 -8.11
C GLY A 15 21.23 5.05 -6.97
N HIS A 16 22.12 4.13 -7.30
CA HIS A 16 23.13 3.65 -6.35
C HIS A 16 24.20 4.73 -6.07
N ASP A 17 24.55 5.49 -7.10
CA ASP A 17 25.45 6.65 -7.04
C ASP A 17 24.73 7.84 -7.68
N GLU A 18 24.44 8.87 -6.88
CA GLU A 18 23.78 10.12 -7.30
C GLU A 18 24.76 11.31 -7.38
N SER A 19 26.08 11.04 -7.43
CA SER A 19 27.09 12.08 -7.63
C SER A 19 26.98 12.75 -9.00
N ASP A 20 27.52 13.96 -9.14
CA ASP A 20 27.43 14.75 -10.38
C ASP A 20 28.15 14.07 -11.56
N ASP A 21 29.14 13.21 -11.29
CA ASP A 21 29.92 12.46 -12.29
C ASP A 21 29.33 11.07 -12.60
N SER A 22 28.23 10.70 -11.93
CA SER A 22 27.59 9.40 -12.14
C SER A 22 27.01 9.27 -13.54
N LEU A 23 27.33 8.16 -14.21
CA LEU A 23 26.73 7.79 -15.51
C LEU A 23 25.26 7.38 -15.37
N ASN A 24 24.82 7.00 -14.17
CA ASN A 24 23.45 6.61 -13.87
C ASN A 24 23.02 7.14 -12.49
N PRO A 25 22.71 8.45 -12.38
CA PRO A 25 22.40 9.12 -11.12
C PRO A 25 21.02 8.77 -10.55
N GLY A 26 20.37 7.73 -11.06
CA GLY A 26 19.00 7.37 -10.71
C GLY A 26 17.95 8.11 -11.54
N ASN A 27 16.73 7.58 -11.48
CA ASN A 27 15.67 8.02 -12.38
C ASN A 27 15.25 9.47 -12.14
N VAL A 28 15.16 9.95 -10.88
CA VAL A 28 14.76 11.34 -10.62
C VAL A 28 15.75 12.33 -11.24
N LEU A 29 17.05 12.15 -10.99
CA LEU A 29 18.09 13.01 -11.53
C LEU A 29 18.22 12.88 -13.04
N ALA A 30 18.17 11.66 -13.58
CA ALA A 30 18.22 11.41 -15.01
C ALA A 30 17.07 12.09 -15.76
N TRP A 31 15.83 11.99 -15.26
CA TRP A 31 14.67 12.62 -15.87
C TRP A 31 14.68 14.15 -15.76
N ILE A 32 15.15 14.70 -14.63
CA ILE A 32 15.34 16.16 -14.51
C ILE A 32 16.41 16.64 -15.48
N GLY A 33 17.54 15.93 -15.58
CA GLY A 33 18.61 16.24 -16.53
C GLY A 33 18.15 16.12 -17.99
N PHE A 34 17.34 15.12 -18.31
CA PHE A 34 16.71 14.99 -19.62
C PHE A 34 15.79 16.18 -19.92
N ALA A 35 14.92 16.57 -18.99
CA ALA A 35 14.04 17.73 -19.15
C ALA A 35 14.83 19.04 -19.33
N ALA A 36 15.95 19.21 -18.62
CA ALA A 36 16.85 20.34 -18.78
C ALA A 36 17.47 20.41 -20.18
N LYS A 37 17.84 19.27 -20.78
CA LYS A 37 18.36 19.23 -22.17
C LYS A 37 17.34 19.67 -23.21
N LEU A 38 16.04 19.57 -22.92
CA LEU A 38 14.98 19.93 -23.85
C LEU A 38 14.52 21.39 -23.72
N ASN A 39 14.85 22.07 -22.63
CA ASN A 39 14.33 23.41 -22.35
C ASN A 39 15.33 24.23 -21.52
N ASP A 40 15.86 25.29 -22.12
CA ASP A 40 16.85 26.18 -21.50
C ASP A 40 16.33 26.90 -20.25
N GLN A 41 15.03 27.23 -20.19
CA GLN A 41 14.43 27.83 -18.99
C GLN A 41 14.47 26.85 -17.82
N ILE A 42 14.12 25.57 -18.06
CA ILE A 42 14.23 24.53 -17.04
C ILE A 42 15.70 24.32 -16.66
N ASN A 43 16.59 24.22 -17.65
CA ASN A 43 18.03 24.05 -17.42
C ASN A 43 18.59 25.14 -16.51
N SER A 44 18.15 26.39 -16.67
CA SER A 44 18.64 27.53 -15.88
C SER A 44 18.30 27.49 -14.39
N VAL A 45 17.39 26.61 -13.95
CA VAL A 45 16.88 26.59 -12.56
C VAL A 45 16.93 25.23 -11.87
N VAL A 46 17.49 24.19 -12.49
CA VAL A 46 17.54 22.82 -11.92
C VAL A 46 18.97 22.30 -11.74
N LEU A 47 19.12 21.23 -10.96
CA LEU A 47 20.40 20.56 -10.70
C LEU A 47 21.49 21.54 -10.23
N ARG A 48 22.61 21.63 -10.94
CA ARG A 48 23.72 22.55 -10.64
C ARG A 48 23.38 24.02 -10.82
N ASN A 49 22.37 24.34 -11.64
CA ASN A 49 21.94 25.71 -11.90
C ASN A 49 20.84 26.17 -10.92
N ALA A 50 20.33 25.28 -10.07
CA ALA A 50 19.34 25.65 -9.07
C ALA A 50 19.93 26.60 -8.02
N PRO A 51 19.20 27.64 -7.60
CA PRO A 51 19.68 28.61 -6.62
C PRO A 51 19.79 27.97 -5.22
N GLY A 52 21.01 27.86 -4.70
CA GLY A 52 21.29 27.43 -3.33
C GLY A 52 20.58 26.14 -2.92
N ASN A 53 19.69 26.24 -1.93
CA ASN A 53 18.97 25.11 -1.33
C ASN A 53 17.73 24.65 -2.13
N ALA A 54 17.41 25.27 -3.26
CA ALA A 54 16.21 24.98 -4.05
C ALA A 54 16.36 23.81 -5.04
N LYS A 55 17.30 22.88 -4.80
CA LYS A 55 17.51 21.71 -5.67
C LYS A 55 16.33 20.73 -5.60
N TYR A 56 15.77 20.51 -4.40
CA TYR A 56 14.69 19.53 -4.12
C TYR A 56 14.94 18.10 -4.64
N THR A 57 16.18 17.77 -4.99
CA THR A 57 16.55 16.48 -5.56
C THR A 57 17.02 15.48 -4.51
N SER A 58 17.19 15.91 -3.26
CA SER A 58 17.76 15.03 -2.24
C SER A 58 16.85 13.84 -1.97
N PRO A 59 17.45 12.68 -1.67
CA PRO A 59 16.82 11.57 -0.99
C PRO A 59 15.62 11.89 -0.08
N SER A 60 15.83 12.69 0.95
CA SER A 60 14.81 12.98 1.97
C SER A 60 13.61 13.72 1.37
N ILE A 61 13.87 14.72 0.52
CA ILE A 61 12.83 15.51 -0.14
C ILE A 61 12.01 14.63 -1.10
N GLN A 62 12.65 13.74 -1.86
CA GLN A 62 11.92 12.80 -2.72
C GLN A 62 10.94 11.92 -1.92
N LYS A 63 11.35 11.44 -0.74
CA LYS A 63 10.49 10.67 0.17
C LYS A 63 9.35 11.51 0.74
N GLU A 64 9.62 12.77 1.09
CA GLU A 64 8.60 13.71 1.58
C GLU A 64 7.52 13.99 0.52
N ILE A 65 7.93 14.29 -0.71
CA ILE A 65 7.02 14.51 -1.85
C ILE A 65 6.18 13.25 -2.10
N LEU A 66 6.79 12.06 -2.04
CA LEU A 66 6.08 10.79 -2.15
C LEU A 66 5.07 10.60 -1.01
N GLY A 67 5.45 10.96 0.22
CA GLY A 67 4.57 10.91 1.39
C GLY A 67 3.34 11.83 1.24
N ILE A 68 3.55 13.07 0.79
CA ILE A 68 2.46 14.02 0.50
C ILE A 68 1.54 13.48 -0.60
N THR A 69 2.13 12.93 -1.66
CA THR A 69 1.36 12.34 -2.78
C THR A 69 0.55 11.15 -2.32
N THR A 70 1.15 10.25 -1.54
CA THR A 70 0.48 9.10 -0.92
C THR A 70 -0.69 9.54 -0.04
N ASN A 71 -0.48 10.55 0.81
CA ASN A 71 -1.54 11.07 1.66
C ASN A 71 -2.69 11.68 0.85
N ARG A 72 -2.39 12.41 -0.23
CA ARG A 72 -3.43 12.94 -1.14
C ARG A 72 -4.24 11.83 -1.79
N VAL A 73 -3.61 10.74 -2.22
CA VAL A 73 -4.31 9.57 -2.78
C VAL A 73 -5.21 8.94 -1.71
N ARG A 74 -4.72 8.76 -0.48
CA ARG A 74 -5.53 8.20 0.62
C ARG A 74 -6.70 9.08 1.01
N CYS A 75 -6.50 10.40 1.09
CA CYS A 75 -7.60 11.35 1.29
C CYS A 75 -8.63 11.20 0.16
N LYS A 76 -8.19 11.04 -1.08
CA LYS A 76 -9.12 10.87 -2.20
C LYS A 76 -9.91 9.57 -2.11
N ILE A 77 -9.28 8.47 -1.72
CA ILE A 77 -9.97 7.20 -1.47
C ILE A 77 -10.99 7.36 -0.33
N ARG A 78 -10.63 8.05 0.76
CA ARG A 78 -11.55 8.34 1.87
C ARG A 78 -12.75 9.18 1.45
N GLU A 79 -12.53 10.21 0.62
CA GLU A 79 -13.60 11.02 0.01
C GLU A 79 -14.51 10.17 -0.88
N GLU A 80 -13.94 9.27 -1.69
CA GLU A 80 -14.72 8.35 -2.54
C GLU A 80 -15.61 7.40 -1.74
N ILE A 81 -15.15 6.95 -0.56
CA ILE A 81 -15.94 6.12 0.36
C ILE A 81 -17.06 6.93 1.02
N GLY A 82 -16.78 8.18 1.43
CA GLY A 82 -17.74 9.02 2.15
C GLY A 82 -18.27 8.33 3.42
N ASP A 83 -19.59 8.34 3.63
CA ASP A 83 -20.22 7.67 4.77
C ASP A 83 -20.66 6.23 4.48
N SER A 84 -20.23 5.70 3.33
CA SER A 84 -20.59 4.35 2.87
C SER A 84 -19.92 3.28 3.72
N CYS A 85 -20.51 2.09 3.69
CA CYS A 85 -19.87 0.91 4.25
C CYS A 85 -18.71 0.42 3.36
N PHE A 86 -17.74 -0.23 3.99
CA PHE A 86 -16.58 -0.81 3.29
C PHE A 86 -16.20 -2.17 3.89
N SER A 87 -15.35 -2.88 3.17
CA SER A 87 -14.71 -4.13 3.60
C SER A 87 -13.20 -3.97 3.52
N ILE A 88 -12.47 -4.74 4.33
CA ILE A 88 -11.01 -4.81 4.27
C ILE A 88 -10.59 -6.14 3.65
N LEU A 89 -9.59 -6.10 2.78
CA LEU A 89 -8.80 -7.26 2.38
C LEU A 89 -7.40 -7.05 2.92
N VAL A 90 -6.90 -8.02 3.66
CA VAL A 90 -5.62 -7.93 4.36
C VAL A 90 -4.79 -9.14 4.00
N ASP A 91 -3.52 -8.90 3.68
CA ASP A 91 -2.56 -9.96 3.40
C ASP A 91 -1.26 -9.73 4.15
N GLU A 92 -0.74 -10.79 4.74
CA GLU A 92 0.55 -10.78 5.43
C GLU A 92 1.62 -11.26 4.45
N ALA A 93 2.62 -10.41 4.20
CA ALA A 93 3.81 -10.76 3.45
C ALA A 93 4.95 -11.12 4.41
N GLY A 94 5.87 -11.98 3.95
CA GLY A 94 7.10 -12.29 4.69
C GLY A 94 7.86 -11.00 5.06
N MET A 95 8.51 -11.03 6.23
CA MET A 95 9.12 -9.88 6.92
C MET A 95 8.14 -8.94 7.65
N GLU A 96 7.12 -9.49 8.33
CA GLU A 96 6.27 -8.73 9.27
C GLU A 96 5.62 -7.50 8.61
N GLN A 97 5.14 -7.67 7.37
CA GLN A 97 4.44 -6.62 6.63
C GLN A 97 3.01 -7.03 6.32
N MET A 98 2.10 -6.07 6.45
CA MET A 98 0.70 -6.23 6.17
C MET A 98 0.26 -5.25 5.09
N SER A 99 -0.35 -5.77 4.03
CA SER A 99 -1.06 -4.97 3.04
C SER A 99 -2.52 -4.83 3.44
N ILE A 100 -3.09 -3.64 3.25
CA ILE A 100 -4.49 -3.32 3.52
C ILE A 100 -5.08 -2.75 2.23
N ILE A 101 -6.13 -3.40 1.74
CA ILE A 101 -6.92 -3.00 0.59
C ILE A 101 -8.34 -2.71 1.09
N LEU A 102 -8.91 -1.59 0.65
CA LEU A 102 -10.30 -1.25 0.92
C LEU A 102 -11.17 -1.66 -0.26
N ARG A 103 -12.28 -2.33 0.02
CA ARG A 103 -13.31 -2.67 -0.96
C ARG A 103 -14.62 -1.98 -0.61
N TYR A 104 -15.18 -1.21 -1.53
CA TYR A 104 -16.40 -0.44 -1.32
C TYR A 104 -17.19 -0.29 -2.62
N VAL A 105 -18.41 0.22 -2.54
CA VAL A 105 -19.22 0.57 -3.72
C VAL A 105 -19.04 2.06 -3.98
N SER A 106 -18.55 2.42 -5.16
CA SER A 106 -18.40 3.82 -5.55
C SER A 106 -19.76 4.50 -5.75
N SER A 107 -19.78 5.82 -5.86
CA SER A 107 -21.00 6.59 -6.18
C SER A 107 -21.67 6.18 -7.49
N SER A 108 -20.94 5.52 -8.40
CA SER A 108 -21.47 4.95 -9.65
C SER A 108 -22.10 3.56 -9.49
N GLY A 109 -22.14 3.01 -8.27
CA GLY A 109 -22.63 1.65 -8.02
C GLY A 109 -21.62 0.54 -8.33
N ILE A 110 -20.38 0.89 -8.70
CA ILE A 110 -19.35 -0.07 -9.07
C ILE A 110 -18.53 -0.50 -7.85
N VAL A 111 -18.39 -1.81 -7.66
CA VAL A 111 -17.48 -2.39 -6.66
C VAL A 111 -16.04 -2.00 -7.00
N THR A 112 -15.39 -1.32 -6.06
CA THR A 112 -14.06 -0.75 -6.22
C THR A 112 -13.14 -1.28 -5.15
N GLU A 113 -11.93 -1.67 -5.54
CA GLU A 113 -10.85 -2.09 -4.64
C GLU A 113 -9.69 -1.10 -4.76
N ARG A 114 -9.21 -0.61 -3.63
CA ARG A 114 -8.10 0.34 -3.57
C ARG A 114 -7.06 -0.16 -2.57
N PHE A 115 -5.84 -0.36 -3.04
CA PHE A 115 -4.70 -0.48 -2.14
C PHE A 115 -4.60 0.78 -1.27
N PHE A 116 -4.51 0.59 0.04
CA PHE A 116 -4.59 1.69 0.99
C PHE A 116 -3.31 1.84 1.80
N ALA A 117 -2.77 0.74 2.34
CA ALA A 117 -1.57 0.79 3.14
C ALA A 117 -0.73 -0.49 3.02
N LEU A 118 0.59 -0.31 3.16
CA LEU A 118 1.53 -1.34 3.54
C LEU A 118 2.10 -0.92 4.89
N LYS A 119 1.94 -1.77 5.90
CA LYS A 119 2.29 -1.48 7.29
C LYS A 119 3.24 -2.56 7.78
N SER A 120 4.42 -2.15 8.24
CA SER A 120 5.28 -3.03 9.03
C SER A 120 4.73 -3.13 10.45
N VAL A 121 4.66 -4.36 10.95
CA VAL A 121 4.25 -4.73 12.30
C VAL A 121 5.45 -5.32 13.03
N ALA A 122 5.42 -5.29 14.37
CA ALA A 122 6.53 -5.82 15.19
C ALA A 122 6.46 -7.35 15.38
N ASP A 123 5.26 -7.90 15.22
CA ASP A 123 4.98 -9.33 15.27
C ASP A 123 3.66 -9.59 14.51
N THR A 124 3.35 -10.86 14.32
CA THR A 124 2.20 -11.32 13.54
C THR A 124 1.06 -11.82 14.44
N SER A 125 1.06 -11.46 15.73
CA SER A 125 -0.04 -11.80 16.64
C SER A 125 -1.34 -11.10 16.22
N ALA A 126 -2.47 -11.75 16.45
CA ALA A 126 -3.76 -11.22 16.01
C ALA A 126 -4.08 -9.85 16.62
N GLU A 127 -3.67 -9.61 17.87
CA GLU A 127 -3.82 -8.32 18.55
C GLU A 127 -3.00 -7.22 17.86
N THR A 128 -1.71 -7.46 17.59
CA THR A 128 -0.84 -6.51 16.89
C THR A 128 -1.36 -6.21 15.49
N LEU A 129 -1.80 -7.26 14.77
CA LEU A 129 -2.37 -7.13 13.43
C LEU A 129 -3.66 -6.31 13.44
N LYS A 130 -4.60 -6.60 14.36
CA LYS A 130 -5.83 -5.81 14.51
C LYS A 130 -5.52 -4.36 14.86
N GLN A 131 -4.63 -4.12 15.81
CA GLN A 131 -4.26 -2.76 16.21
C GLN A 131 -3.68 -1.98 15.03
N ALA A 132 -2.79 -2.61 14.25
CA ALA A 132 -2.21 -2.00 13.06
C ALA A 132 -3.27 -1.61 12.01
N ILE A 133 -4.29 -2.46 11.82
CA ILE A 133 -5.44 -2.16 10.95
C ILE A 133 -6.24 -0.98 11.52
N CYS A 134 -6.59 -1.02 12.81
CA CYS A 134 -7.35 0.04 13.47
C CYS A 134 -6.63 1.39 13.42
N ASP A 135 -5.32 1.42 13.61
CA ASP A 135 -4.49 2.63 13.52
C ASP A 135 -4.54 3.25 12.13
N VAL A 136 -4.44 2.40 11.09
CA VAL A 136 -4.52 2.84 9.70
C VAL A 136 -5.91 3.38 9.38
N LEU A 137 -6.98 2.68 9.78
CA LEU A 137 -8.36 3.12 9.53
C LEU A 137 -8.67 4.43 10.26
N SER A 138 -8.36 4.50 11.56
CA SER A 138 -8.63 5.69 12.40
C SER A 138 -7.89 6.92 11.91
N ARG A 139 -6.64 6.77 11.45
CA ARG A 139 -5.83 7.87 10.91
C ARG A 139 -6.48 8.59 9.73
N TYR A 140 -7.31 7.89 8.96
CA TYR A 140 -8.01 8.44 7.80
C TYR A 140 -9.53 8.50 8.02
N ASP A 141 -9.97 8.51 9.28
CA ASP A 141 -11.39 8.63 9.64
C ASP A 141 -12.28 7.54 9.00
N LEU A 142 -11.76 6.32 8.90
CA LEU A 142 -12.53 5.15 8.49
C LEU A 142 -13.04 4.43 9.74
N GLN A 143 -14.31 4.64 10.03
CA GLN A 143 -14.99 4.10 11.21
C GLN A 143 -15.15 2.58 11.13
N ILE A 144 -14.78 1.86 12.19
CA ILE A 144 -14.88 0.39 12.28
C ILE A 144 -16.36 -0.04 12.25
N GLU A 145 -17.27 0.80 12.71
CA GLU A 145 -18.73 0.59 12.70
C GLU A 145 -19.30 0.49 11.28
N LYS A 146 -18.58 1.02 10.29
CA LYS A 146 -18.90 0.97 8.86
C LYS A 146 -18.28 -0.24 8.16
N LEU A 147 -17.48 -1.04 8.86
CA LEU A 147 -16.90 -2.28 8.34
C LEU A 147 -17.99 -3.34 8.16
N ARG A 148 -18.10 -3.90 6.95
CA ARG A 148 -19.09 -4.94 6.60
C ARG A 148 -18.46 -6.24 6.10
N GLY A 149 -17.17 -6.26 5.89
CA GLY A 149 -16.48 -7.46 5.46
C GLY A 149 -15.00 -7.44 5.78
N GLN A 150 -14.46 -8.64 5.98
CA GLN A 150 -13.07 -8.86 6.31
C GLN A 150 -12.57 -10.08 5.52
N GLY A 151 -11.54 -9.89 4.70
CA GLY A 151 -10.99 -10.91 3.82
C GLY A 151 -9.50 -11.11 4.04
N TYR A 152 -9.10 -12.32 4.41
CA TYR A 152 -7.69 -12.70 4.61
C TYR A 152 -7.55 -14.23 4.51
N ASP A 153 -6.32 -14.72 4.65
CA ASP A 153 -5.98 -16.14 4.54
C ASP A 153 -6.47 -16.99 5.72
N GLY A 154 -6.15 -18.28 5.66
CA GLY A 154 -6.52 -19.27 6.66
C GLY A 154 -5.56 -19.35 7.84
N ALA A 155 -4.59 -18.45 7.97
CA ALA A 155 -3.64 -18.49 9.07
C ALA A 155 -4.35 -18.36 10.42
N SER A 156 -3.83 -19.00 11.47
CA SER A 156 -4.45 -19.00 12.80
C SER A 156 -4.62 -17.59 13.36
N ASN A 157 -3.63 -16.72 13.15
CA ASN A 157 -3.66 -15.35 13.64
C ASN A 157 -4.64 -14.48 12.86
N MET A 158 -4.96 -14.83 11.61
CA MET A 158 -5.94 -14.11 10.79
C MET A 158 -7.36 -14.63 11.00
N SER A 159 -7.57 -15.93 10.77
CA SER A 159 -8.89 -16.57 10.69
C SER A 159 -9.27 -17.43 11.90
N GLY A 160 -8.43 -17.48 12.93
CA GLY A 160 -8.65 -18.24 14.15
C GLY A 160 -10.00 -17.96 14.80
N GLN A 161 -10.64 -19.02 15.31
CA GLN A 161 -12.01 -18.97 15.82
C GLN A 161 -12.17 -18.09 17.07
N PHE A 162 -11.17 -18.07 17.94
CA PHE A 162 -11.24 -17.38 19.24
C PHE A 162 -10.34 -16.15 19.29
N ASN A 163 -9.10 -16.27 18.83
CA ASN A 163 -8.08 -15.23 18.96
C ASN A 163 -7.47 -14.84 17.60
N GLY A 164 -8.15 -15.09 16.49
CA GLY A 164 -7.72 -14.54 15.20
C GLY A 164 -8.26 -13.13 14.98
N VAL A 165 -7.66 -12.36 14.07
CA VAL A 165 -8.13 -11.03 13.65
C VAL A 165 -9.63 -11.05 13.33
N LYS A 166 -10.12 -12.12 12.68
CA LYS A 166 -11.55 -12.39 12.47
C LYS A 166 -12.37 -12.36 13.74
N ALA A 167 -11.99 -13.13 14.74
CA ALA A 167 -12.74 -13.22 15.97
C ALA A 167 -12.72 -11.89 16.72
N LEU A 168 -11.56 -11.21 16.69
CA LEU A 168 -11.39 -9.93 17.36
C LEU A 168 -12.21 -8.79 16.71
N PHE A 169 -12.32 -8.75 15.38
CA PHE A 169 -13.20 -7.78 14.71
C PHE A 169 -14.68 -8.12 14.86
N LEU A 170 -15.06 -9.41 14.84
CA LEU A 170 -16.45 -9.80 15.03
C LEU A 170 -16.99 -9.48 16.43
N ARG A 171 -16.12 -9.41 17.45
CA ARG A 171 -16.48 -8.95 18.80
C ARG A 171 -16.87 -7.46 18.82
N ASP A 172 -16.17 -6.64 18.05
CA ASP A 172 -16.38 -5.18 18.02
C ASP A 172 -17.43 -4.78 16.97
N CYS A 173 -17.44 -5.46 15.83
CA CYS A 173 -18.35 -5.23 14.71
C CYS A 173 -18.93 -6.56 14.22
N PRO A 174 -20.08 -7.00 14.77
CA PRO A 174 -20.71 -8.28 14.41
C PRO A 174 -21.11 -8.43 12.94
N TYR A 175 -21.19 -7.32 12.21
CA TYR A 175 -21.56 -7.27 10.80
C TYR A 175 -20.36 -7.32 9.85
N ALA A 176 -19.12 -7.41 10.35
CA ALA A 176 -17.91 -7.54 9.54
C ALA A 176 -17.73 -8.99 9.07
N TYR A 177 -18.47 -9.39 8.03
CA TYR A 177 -18.50 -10.78 7.58
C TYR A 177 -17.13 -11.27 7.06
N PHE A 178 -16.69 -12.42 7.55
CA PHE A 178 -15.44 -13.03 7.12
C PHE A 178 -15.57 -13.78 5.80
N VAL A 179 -14.64 -13.51 4.87
CA VAL A 179 -14.45 -14.26 3.64
C VAL A 179 -13.03 -14.82 3.62
N HIS A 180 -12.92 -16.15 3.59
CA HIS A 180 -11.63 -16.81 3.49
C HIS A 180 -11.05 -16.62 2.08
N CYS A 181 -9.76 -16.28 1.99
CA CYS A 181 -9.05 -16.13 0.72
C CYS A 181 -9.20 -17.38 -0.18
N PHE A 182 -9.81 -17.21 -1.36
CA PHE A 182 -10.04 -18.32 -2.30
C PHE A 182 -8.74 -18.85 -2.89
N ALA A 183 -7.76 -17.99 -3.18
CA ALA A 183 -6.47 -18.41 -3.70
C ALA A 183 -5.76 -19.35 -2.72
N HIS A 184 -5.78 -19.01 -1.42
CA HIS A 184 -5.23 -19.88 -0.39
C HIS A 184 -5.99 -21.21 -0.29
N ARG A 185 -7.33 -21.21 -0.39
CA ARG A 185 -8.11 -22.46 -0.40
C ARG A 185 -7.77 -23.35 -1.60
N LEU A 186 -7.64 -22.74 -2.78
CA LEU A 186 -7.27 -23.48 -3.99
C LEU A 186 -5.88 -24.10 -3.85
N GLN A 187 -4.92 -23.32 -3.33
CA GLN A 187 -3.57 -23.81 -3.08
C GLN A 187 -3.56 -24.99 -2.10
N LEU A 188 -4.31 -24.90 -1.00
CA LEU A 188 -4.43 -25.99 -0.04
C LEU A 188 -5.06 -27.24 -0.68
N ALA A 189 -6.11 -27.08 -1.48
CA ALA A 189 -6.73 -28.19 -2.18
C ALA A 189 -5.75 -28.87 -3.15
N LEU A 190 -5.02 -28.09 -3.95
CA LEU A 190 -4.01 -28.59 -4.89
C LEU A 190 -2.87 -29.34 -4.19
N ILE A 191 -2.31 -28.76 -3.12
CA ILE A 191 -1.25 -29.42 -2.33
C ILE A 191 -1.76 -30.74 -1.74
N THR A 192 -2.97 -30.74 -1.16
CA THR A 192 -3.54 -31.95 -0.56
C THR A 192 -3.79 -33.02 -1.61
N SER A 193 -4.36 -32.68 -2.76
CA SER A 193 -4.55 -33.63 -3.87
C SER A 193 -3.24 -34.19 -4.40
N ALA A 194 -2.22 -33.34 -4.60
CA ALA A 194 -0.91 -33.77 -5.10
C ALA A 194 -0.19 -34.73 -4.13
N LYS A 195 -0.38 -34.59 -2.82
CA LYS A 195 0.21 -35.49 -1.81
C LYS A 195 -0.42 -36.89 -1.79
N VAL A 196 -1.64 -37.02 -2.29
CA VAL A 196 -2.38 -38.30 -2.33
C VAL A 196 -2.07 -39.08 -3.62
N CYS A 197 -1.58 -38.40 -4.65
CA CYS A 197 -1.11 -39.05 -5.87
C CYS A 197 0.35 -39.48 -5.69
N ASP A 198 0.64 -40.77 -5.80
CA ASP A 198 2.01 -41.26 -5.93
C ASP A 198 2.66 -40.63 -7.18
N PRO A 199 3.97 -40.31 -7.13
CA PRO A 199 4.66 -39.81 -8.31
C PRO A 199 4.58 -40.85 -9.44
N ILE A 200 4.10 -40.41 -10.59
CA ILE A 200 4.05 -41.19 -11.85
C ILE A 200 5.47 -41.41 -12.35
#